data_AF-L7LRY3-F1
#
_entry.id   AF-L7LRY3-F1
#
_cell.length_a   1.000
_cell.length_b   1.000
_cell.length_c   1.000
_cell.angle_alpha   90.00
_cell.angle_beta   90.00
_cell.angle_gamma   90.00
#
_symmetry.space_group_name_H-M   'P 1'
#
loop_
_entity.id
_entity.type
_entity.pdbx_description
1 polymer ?
#
loop_
_entity_poly.entity_id
_entity_poly.type
_entity_poly.pdbx_seq_one_letter_code
_entity_poly.pdbx_strand_id
1 'polypeptide(L)'
;MDATGIAVAVIIALAVIVGVGWFEYRRREFGKLDVEVQHAVTAARSARKQFRAASRLMTTEVASIERTISELSSVKGQRVAAGGGVTVYQRWIDTRQGSGSIIGVTASAADESTNGAGNAYVVVDGPAVNGVATLDASKDPKAGPNAYALAAAINKQARLAADEKKTLPEKIERAKSQLTTATRSHEQKVEAARSHFRGRLEVLPTETRAKYFRNDHA
;
A
#
# COMPACT_ATOMS: atom_id res chain seq x y z
N MET A 1 35.19 -21.88 -13.42
CA MET A 1 34.13 -21.18 -14.17
C MET A 1 33.49 -22.21 -15.06
N ASP A 2 32.24 -22.57 -14.78
CA ASP A 2 31.55 -23.61 -15.53
C ASP A 2 31.12 -23.08 -16.90
N ALA A 3 30.95 -23.97 -17.88
CA ALA A 3 30.57 -23.59 -19.25
C ALA A 3 29.30 -22.72 -19.30
N THR A 4 28.38 -22.91 -18.35
CA THR A 4 27.19 -22.08 -18.12
C THR A 4 27.52 -20.64 -17.73
N GLY A 5 28.53 -20.42 -16.89
CA GLY A 5 28.97 -19.07 -16.50
C GLY A 5 29.58 -18.29 -17.65
N ILE A 6 30.33 -18.96 -18.53
CA ILE A 6 30.91 -18.35 -19.75
C ILE A 6 29.79 -17.97 -20.72
N ALA A 7 28.81 -18.86 -20.94
CA ALA A 7 27.69 -18.60 -21.85
C ALA A 7 26.85 -17.38 -21.42
N VAL A 8 26.53 -17.25 -20.12
CA VAL A 8 25.78 -16.09 -19.60
C VAL A 8 26.55 -14.79 -19.79
N ALA A 9 27.87 -14.79 -19.53
CA ALA A 9 28.71 -13.60 -19.71
C ALA A 9 28.73 -13.13 -21.18
N VAL A 10 28.81 -14.06 -22.13
CA VAL A 10 28.78 -13.75 -23.57
C VAL A 10 27.43 -13.14 -23.98
N ILE A 11 26.32 -13.68 -23.49
CA ILE A 11 24.97 -13.14 -23.80
C ILE A 11 24.84 -11.70 -23.29
N ILE A 12 25.27 -11.43 -22.05
CA ILE A 12 25.25 -10.08 -21.47
C ILE A 12 26.12 -9.13 -22.30
N ALA A 13 27.33 -9.55 -22.67
CA ALA A 13 28.24 -8.74 -23.48
C ALA A 13 27.63 -8.39 -24.84
N LEU A 14 27.03 -9.37 -25.53
CA LEU A 14 26.34 -9.15 -26.80
C LEU A 14 25.15 -8.20 -26.65
N ALA A 15 24.34 -8.34 -25.60
CA ALA A 15 23.22 -7.45 -25.33
C ALA A 15 23.67 -5.99 -25.12
N VAL A 16 24.77 -5.79 -24.41
CA VAL A 16 25.37 -4.45 -24.21
C VAL A 16 25.86 -3.86 -25.54
N ILE A 17 26.59 -4.64 -26.35
CA ILE A 17 27.11 -4.17 -27.66
C ILE A 17 25.96 -3.77 -28.58
N VAL A 18 24.92 -4.60 -28.68
CA VAL A 18 23.73 -4.31 -29.48
C VAL A 18 23.04 -3.04 -28.96
N GLY A 19 22.91 -2.88 -27.65
CA GLY A 19 22.32 -1.70 -27.03
C GLY A 19 23.07 -0.41 -27.35
N VAL A 20 24.40 -0.43 -27.25
CA VAL A 20 25.25 0.74 -27.56
C VAL A 20 25.22 1.06 -29.06
N GLY A 21 25.35 0.07 -29.92
CA GLY A 21 25.28 0.26 -31.38
C GLY A 21 23.94 0.84 -31.83
N TRP A 22 22.84 0.35 -31.28
CA TRP A 22 21.50 0.89 -31.52
C TRP A 22 21.36 2.36 -31.04
N PHE A 23 21.93 2.67 -29.87
CA PHE A 23 21.92 4.02 -29.32
C PHE A 23 22.70 5.02 -30.20
N GLU A 24 23.90 4.65 -30.64
CA GLU A 24 24.69 5.49 -31.55
C GLU A 24 24.00 5.68 -32.90
N TYR A 25 23.46 4.61 -33.48
CA TYR A 25 22.71 4.68 -34.72
C TYR A 25 21.56 5.68 -34.62
N ARG A 26 20.77 5.61 -33.55
CA ARG A 26 19.70 6.58 -33.29
C ARG A 26 20.21 8.00 -33.10
N ARG A 27 21.35 8.19 -32.43
CA ARG A 27 21.95 9.51 -32.22
C ARG A 27 22.38 10.14 -33.56
N ARG A 28 23.00 9.36 -34.44
CA ARG A 28 23.41 9.82 -35.79
C ARG A 28 22.20 10.16 -36.65
N GLU A 29 21.20 9.28 -36.69
CA GLU A 29 19.94 9.52 -37.42
C GLU A 29 19.21 10.77 -36.92
N PHE A 30 19.22 11.03 -35.61
CA PHE A 30 18.63 12.23 -35.05
C PHE A 30 19.41 13.49 -35.46
N GLY A 31 20.74 13.43 -35.50
CA GLY A 31 21.59 14.55 -35.90
C GLY A 31 21.48 14.94 -37.38
N LYS A 32 20.92 14.07 -38.24
CA LYS A 32 20.63 14.37 -39.65
C LYS A 32 19.35 15.18 -39.85
N LEU A 33 18.50 15.29 -38.84
CA LEU A 33 17.27 16.08 -38.92
C LEU A 33 17.60 17.56 -38.91
N ASP A 34 16.73 18.37 -39.51
CA ASP A 34 16.83 19.81 -39.40
C ASP A 34 16.78 20.28 -37.93
N VAL A 35 17.49 21.35 -37.62
CA VAL A 35 17.68 21.86 -36.25
C VAL A 35 16.34 22.20 -35.61
N GLU A 36 15.41 22.79 -36.36
CA GLU A 36 14.05 23.09 -35.87
C GLU A 36 13.30 21.81 -35.49
N VAL A 37 13.40 20.77 -36.33
CA VAL A 37 12.78 19.46 -36.07
C VAL A 37 13.42 18.80 -34.84
N GLN A 38 14.74 18.91 -34.66
CA GLN A 38 15.42 18.38 -33.47
C GLN A 38 14.94 19.06 -32.18
N HIS A 39 14.80 20.39 -32.19
CA HIS A 39 14.25 21.14 -31.05
C HIS A 39 12.80 20.76 -30.78
N ALA A 40 11.96 20.64 -31.82
CA ALA A 40 10.56 20.23 -31.68
C ALA A 40 10.43 18.81 -31.10
N VAL A 41 11.24 17.85 -31.57
CA VAL A 41 11.22 16.47 -31.04
C VAL A 41 11.68 16.46 -29.58
N THR A 42 12.71 17.23 -29.24
CA THR A 42 13.22 17.33 -27.86
C THR A 42 12.17 17.94 -26.92
N ALA A 43 11.49 19.01 -27.36
CA ALA A 43 10.39 19.63 -26.62
C ALA A 43 9.19 18.68 -26.46
N ALA A 44 8.83 17.93 -27.49
CA ALA A 44 7.76 16.93 -27.40
C ALA A 44 8.13 15.79 -26.43
N ARG A 45 9.40 15.35 -26.41
CA ARG A 45 9.89 14.34 -25.45
C ARG A 45 9.86 14.84 -24.01
N SER A 46 10.27 16.08 -23.76
CA SER A 46 10.23 16.66 -22.41
C SER A 46 8.79 16.83 -21.93
N ALA A 47 7.88 17.30 -22.79
CA ALA A 47 6.45 17.40 -22.51
C ALA A 47 5.83 16.02 -22.21
N ARG A 48 6.18 14.98 -22.98
CA ARG A 48 5.76 13.59 -22.71
C ARG A 48 6.24 13.09 -21.35
N LYS A 49 7.49 13.40 -20.97
CA LYS A 49 8.05 13.04 -19.67
C LYS A 49 7.27 13.71 -18.54
N GLN A 50 6.94 14.99 -18.69
CA GLN A 50 6.14 15.75 -17.72
C GLN A 50 4.72 15.16 -17.59
N PHE A 51 4.05 14.88 -18.70
CA PHE A 51 2.75 14.21 -18.70
C PHE A 51 2.78 12.88 -17.95
N ARG A 52 3.74 12.01 -18.27
CA ARG A 52 3.90 10.72 -17.58
C ARG A 52 4.20 10.87 -16.09
N ALA A 53 5.01 11.86 -15.71
CA ALA A 53 5.30 12.13 -14.31
C ALA A 53 4.05 12.59 -13.56
N ALA A 54 3.26 13.50 -14.14
CA ALA A 54 2.00 13.97 -13.58
C ALA A 54 0.99 12.81 -13.42
N SER A 55 0.81 11.97 -14.44
CA SER A 55 -0.09 10.82 -14.37
C SER A 55 0.33 9.83 -13.30
N ARG A 56 1.63 9.52 -13.19
CA ARG A 56 2.13 8.62 -12.14
C ARG A 56 1.86 9.18 -10.74
N LEU A 57 2.13 10.46 -10.55
CA LEU A 57 1.92 11.13 -9.27
C LEU A 57 0.44 11.08 -8.87
N MET A 58 -0.46 11.36 -9.80
CA MET A 58 -1.92 11.19 -9.61
C MET A 58 -2.25 9.77 -9.15
N THR A 59 -1.82 8.75 -9.91
CA THR A 59 -2.11 7.35 -9.58
C THR A 59 -1.58 6.95 -8.22
N THR A 60 -0.36 7.37 -7.86
CA THR A 60 0.23 7.03 -6.57
C THR A 60 -0.49 7.70 -5.40
N GLU A 61 -0.88 8.97 -5.55
CA GLU A 61 -1.54 9.72 -4.49
C GLU A 61 -2.98 9.25 -4.29
N VAL A 62 -3.75 9.10 -5.37
CA VAL A 62 -5.11 8.53 -5.34
C VAL A 62 -5.10 7.15 -4.68
N ALA A 63 -4.21 6.25 -5.11
CA ALA A 63 -4.10 4.91 -4.53
C ALA A 63 -3.74 4.95 -3.04
N SER A 64 -2.93 5.91 -2.59
CA SER A 64 -2.58 6.05 -1.18
C SER A 64 -3.77 6.50 -0.31
N ILE A 65 -4.59 7.42 -0.82
CA ILE A 65 -5.80 7.90 -0.14
C ILE A 65 -6.86 6.80 -0.12
N GLU A 66 -7.05 6.08 -1.23
CA GLU A 66 -7.96 4.93 -1.30
C GLU A 66 -7.58 3.84 -0.30
N ARG A 67 -6.30 3.52 -0.15
CA ARG A 67 -5.82 2.61 0.91
C ARG A 67 -6.18 3.13 2.29
N THR A 68 -5.99 4.41 2.54
CA THR A 68 -6.36 5.04 3.83
C THR A 68 -7.86 4.89 4.11
N ILE A 69 -8.72 5.14 3.11
CA ILE A 69 -10.18 4.95 3.24
C ILE A 69 -10.51 3.47 3.50
N SER A 70 -9.84 2.55 2.79
CA SER A 70 -10.02 1.10 2.97
C SER A 70 -9.62 0.64 4.37
N GLU A 71 -8.49 1.12 4.89
CA GLU A 71 -8.02 0.85 6.25
C GLU A 71 -8.98 1.41 7.31
N LEU A 72 -9.42 2.66 7.15
CA LEU A 72 -10.42 3.27 8.03
C LEU A 72 -11.76 2.55 7.97
N SER A 73 -12.16 2.04 6.80
CA SER A 73 -13.42 1.31 6.62
C SER A 73 -13.32 -0.17 7.00
N SER A 74 -12.11 -0.70 7.22
CA SER A 74 -11.91 -2.09 7.63
C SER A 74 -12.58 -2.35 8.97
N VAL A 75 -13.39 -3.40 9.05
CA VAL A 75 -14.12 -3.75 10.27
C VAL A 75 -13.16 -4.17 11.40
N LYS A 76 -12.05 -4.86 11.06
CA LYS A 76 -11.11 -5.39 12.06
C LYS A 76 -10.02 -4.39 12.47
N GLY A 77 -9.49 -3.63 11.50
CA GLY A 77 -8.26 -2.87 11.67
C GLY A 77 -7.02 -3.77 11.80
N GLN A 78 -5.96 -3.27 12.41
CA GLN A 78 -4.70 -4.01 12.57
C GLN A 78 -4.75 -5.01 13.74
N ARG A 79 -4.03 -6.12 13.62
CA ARG A 79 -3.83 -7.07 14.71
C ARG A 79 -2.92 -6.44 15.77
N VAL A 80 -3.34 -6.50 17.04
CA VAL A 80 -2.65 -5.88 18.17
C VAL A 80 -2.03 -6.93 19.08
N ALA A 81 -2.75 -8.01 19.37
CA ALA A 81 -2.30 -9.05 20.28
C ALA A 81 -2.87 -10.42 19.89
N ALA A 82 -2.28 -11.48 20.41
CA ALA A 82 -2.87 -12.81 20.40
C ALA A 82 -2.32 -13.67 21.54
N GLY A 83 -3.13 -14.57 22.07
CA GLY A 83 -2.75 -15.51 23.11
C GLY A 83 -3.91 -16.42 23.52
N GLY A 84 -3.60 -17.65 23.93
CA GLY A 84 -4.60 -18.58 24.47
C GLY A 84 -5.79 -18.90 23.55
N GLY A 85 -5.64 -18.75 22.23
CA GLY A 85 -6.71 -18.93 21.25
C GLY A 85 -7.57 -17.68 20.98
N VAL A 86 -7.20 -16.52 21.53
CA VAL A 86 -7.81 -15.22 21.25
C VAL A 86 -6.88 -14.37 20.40
N THR A 87 -7.44 -13.74 19.36
CA THR A 87 -6.74 -12.74 18.54
C THR A 87 -7.44 -11.41 18.67
N VAL A 88 -6.69 -10.38 19.04
CA VAL A 88 -7.20 -9.02 19.28
C VAL A 88 -6.75 -8.12 18.15
N TYR A 89 -7.70 -7.45 17.52
CA TYR A 89 -7.48 -6.38 16.55
C TYR A 89 -7.88 -5.04 17.16
N GLN A 90 -7.56 -3.95 16.46
CA GLN A 90 -7.91 -2.59 16.90
C GLN A 90 -9.40 -2.42 17.19
N ARG A 91 -10.28 -3.02 16.37
CA ARG A 91 -11.74 -2.83 16.46
C ARG A 91 -12.53 -4.13 16.59
N TRP A 92 -11.82 -5.26 16.63
CA TRP A 92 -12.42 -6.59 16.54
C TRP A 92 -11.66 -7.58 17.39
N ILE A 93 -12.33 -8.66 17.79
CA ILE A 93 -11.73 -9.75 18.53
C ILE A 93 -12.25 -11.07 17.99
N ASP A 94 -11.35 -12.01 17.76
CA ASP A 94 -11.65 -13.38 17.35
C ASP A 94 -11.32 -14.31 18.53
N THR A 95 -12.30 -15.07 19.01
CA THR A 95 -12.16 -16.14 20.00
C THR A 95 -12.59 -17.47 19.37
N ARG A 96 -12.38 -18.59 20.07
CA ARG A 96 -12.88 -19.90 19.59
C ARG A 96 -14.40 -19.99 19.59
N GLN A 97 -15.05 -19.27 20.48
CA GLN A 97 -16.50 -19.31 20.70
C GLN A 97 -17.24 -18.29 19.83
N GLY A 98 -16.55 -17.30 19.26
CA GLY A 98 -17.13 -16.33 18.36
C GLY A 98 -16.18 -15.19 18.01
N SER A 99 -16.67 -14.27 17.18
CA SER A 99 -15.90 -13.09 16.79
C SER A 99 -16.82 -11.89 16.66
N GLY A 100 -16.34 -10.71 17.00
CA GLY A 100 -17.15 -9.49 16.90
C GLY A 100 -16.41 -8.21 17.27
N SER A 101 -17.18 -7.13 17.27
CA SER A 101 -16.71 -5.81 17.70
C SER A 101 -16.15 -5.88 19.12
N ILE A 102 -14.97 -5.31 19.34
CA ILE A 102 -14.35 -5.23 20.67
C ILE A 102 -14.96 -4.10 21.53
N ILE A 103 -15.86 -3.30 20.95
CA ILE A 103 -16.46 -2.15 21.64
C ILE A 103 -17.46 -2.64 22.69
N GLY A 104 -17.25 -2.20 23.92
CA GLY A 104 -18.04 -2.65 25.08
C GLY A 104 -17.63 -4.02 25.61
N VAL A 105 -16.53 -4.60 25.09
CA VAL A 105 -15.94 -5.82 25.64
C VAL A 105 -15.19 -5.50 26.93
N THR A 106 -15.32 -6.40 27.90
CA THR A 106 -14.49 -6.43 29.11
C THR A 106 -13.76 -7.76 29.17
N ALA A 107 -12.52 -7.73 29.66
CA ALA A 107 -11.73 -8.92 29.88
C ALA A 107 -11.22 -8.97 31.32
N SER A 108 -11.33 -10.12 31.95
CA SER A 108 -10.77 -10.43 33.26
C SER A 108 -9.82 -11.62 33.14
N ALA A 109 -8.79 -11.64 33.97
CA ALA A 109 -7.85 -12.76 34.03
C ALA A 109 -7.86 -13.39 35.42
N ALA A 110 -7.75 -14.71 35.45
CA ALA A 110 -7.60 -15.50 36.67
C ALA A 110 -6.44 -16.48 36.50
N ASP A 111 -5.72 -16.74 37.58
CA ASP A 111 -4.62 -17.69 37.64
C ASP A 111 -4.96 -18.78 38.66
N GLU A 112 -5.01 -20.04 38.22
CA GLU A 112 -5.23 -21.20 39.09
C GLU A 112 -3.91 -21.82 39.56
N SER A 113 -2.84 -21.05 39.71
CA SER A 113 -1.57 -21.52 40.27
C SER A 113 -1.69 -21.83 41.76
N THR A 114 -2.25 -22.99 42.09
CA THR A 114 -2.16 -23.52 43.47
C THR A 114 -0.77 -24.09 43.78
N ASN A 115 0.07 -24.42 42.79
CA ASN A 115 1.42 -25.00 43.00
C ASN A 115 2.40 -24.82 41.81
N GLY A 116 2.32 -23.73 41.01
CA GLY A 116 3.22 -23.52 39.86
C GLY A 116 2.93 -24.38 38.61
N ALA A 117 1.80 -25.09 38.61
CA ALA A 117 1.32 -25.94 37.51
C ALA A 117 -0.13 -25.62 37.07
N GLY A 118 -0.63 -24.42 37.41
CA GLY A 118 -2.02 -24.03 37.13
C GLY A 118 -2.19 -23.32 35.78
N ASN A 119 -3.33 -23.48 35.12
CA ASN A 119 -3.64 -22.70 33.94
C ASN A 119 -4.01 -21.26 34.32
N ALA A 120 -3.74 -20.32 33.43
CA ALA A 120 -4.28 -18.98 33.51
C ALA A 120 -5.34 -18.79 32.43
N TYR A 121 -6.42 -18.08 32.78
CA TYR A 121 -7.55 -17.89 31.89
C TYR A 121 -7.80 -16.40 31.67
N VAL A 122 -8.28 -16.06 30.48
CA VAL A 122 -8.84 -14.74 30.18
C VAL A 122 -10.29 -14.94 29.78
N VAL A 123 -11.22 -14.43 30.59
CA VAL A 123 -12.64 -14.41 30.25
C VAL A 123 -12.93 -13.10 29.54
N VAL A 124 -13.54 -13.20 28.37
CA VAL A 124 -13.95 -12.08 27.53
C VAL A 124 -15.47 -12.07 27.49
N ASP A 125 -16.06 -10.98 27.97
CA ASP A 125 -17.51 -10.76 28.01
C ASP A 125 -17.86 -9.47 27.26
N GLY A 126 -18.85 -9.53 26.38
CA GLY A 126 -19.29 -8.40 25.60
C GLY A 126 -20.57 -8.64 24.80
N PRO A 127 -21.17 -7.58 24.25
CA PRO A 127 -22.48 -7.64 23.62
C PRO A 127 -22.52 -8.47 22.32
N ALA A 128 -21.37 -8.70 21.69
CA ALA A 128 -21.26 -9.41 20.42
C ALA A 128 -20.26 -10.58 20.45
N VAL A 129 -19.51 -10.74 21.54
CA VAL A 129 -18.46 -11.76 21.67
C VAL A 129 -18.46 -12.26 23.09
N ASN A 130 -18.33 -13.57 23.26
CA ASN A 130 -18.01 -14.18 24.53
C ASN A 130 -16.93 -15.23 24.30
N GLY A 131 -16.03 -15.44 25.25
CA GLY A 131 -15.01 -16.46 25.10
C GLY A 131 -14.08 -16.58 26.28
N VAL A 132 -13.37 -17.71 26.32
CA VAL A 132 -12.34 -17.96 27.31
C VAL A 132 -11.06 -18.34 26.58
N ALA A 133 -9.98 -17.59 26.85
CA ALA A 133 -8.63 -17.93 26.46
C ALA A 133 -7.99 -18.76 27.58
N THR A 134 -7.32 -19.84 27.24
CA THR A 134 -6.57 -20.65 28.21
C THR A 134 -5.09 -20.60 27.87
N LEU A 135 -4.28 -20.21 28.86
CA LEU A 135 -2.83 -20.15 28.81
C LEU A 135 -2.31 -21.25 29.73
N ASP A 136 -1.61 -22.19 29.13
CA ASP A 136 -1.16 -23.42 29.78
C ASP A 136 0.20 -23.19 30.44
N ALA A 137 0.26 -23.21 31.78
CA ALA A 137 1.51 -22.96 32.50
C ALA A 137 2.57 -24.04 32.27
N SER A 138 2.17 -25.25 31.86
CA SER A 138 3.13 -26.30 31.49
C SER A 138 3.93 -25.94 30.23
N LYS A 139 3.36 -25.08 29.38
CA LYS A 139 3.98 -24.60 28.13
C LYS A 139 4.58 -23.22 28.28
N ASP A 140 4.04 -22.42 29.19
CA ASP A 140 4.48 -21.05 29.45
C ASP A 140 4.49 -20.77 30.95
N PRO A 141 5.66 -20.77 31.62
CA PRO A 141 5.75 -20.49 33.05
C PRO A 141 5.30 -19.06 33.41
N LYS A 142 5.07 -18.20 32.42
CA LYS A 142 4.50 -16.85 32.59
C LYS A 142 3.02 -16.79 32.19
N ALA A 143 2.31 -17.92 32.16
CA ALA A 143 0.90 -17.98 31.79
C ALA A 143 0.03 -16.99 32.58
N GLY A 144 0.18 -16.93 33.91
CA GLY A 144 -0.50 -15.96 34.78
C GLY A 144 -0.26 -14.51 34.34
N PRO A 145 0.99 -14.01 34.41
CA PRO A 145 1.34 -12.68 33.92
C PRO A 145 0.87 -12.37 32.50
N ASN A 146 0.98 -13.34 31.58
CA ASN A 146 0.55 -13.18 30.19
C ASN A 146 -0.97 -13.10 30.05
N ALA A 147 -1.74 -13.80 30.90
CA ALA A 147 -3.19 -13.69 30.96
C ALA A 147 -3.62 -12.29 31.40
N TYR A 148 -3.02 -11.77 32.47
CA TYR A 148 -3.25 -10.38 32.92
C TYR A 148 -2.88 -9.37 31.84
N ALA A 149 -1.73 -9.55 31.18
CA ALA A 149 -1.30 -8.66 30.10
C ALA A 149 -2.27 -8.70 28.90
N LEU A 150 -2.77 -9.89 28.53
CA LEU A 150 -3.74 -10.06 27.46
C LEU A 150 -5.08 -9.41 27.82
N ALA A 151 -5.60 -9.62 29.03
CA ALA A 151 -6.82 -8.98 29.51
C ALA A 151 -6.69 -7.45 29.52
N ALA A 152 -5.56 -6.93 30.01
CA ALA A 152 -5.26 -5.50 29.97
C ALA A 152 -5.21 -4.96 28.52
N ALA A 153 -4.62 -5.71 27.59
CA ALA A 153 -4.58 -5.35 26.18
C ALA A 153 -5.99 -5.30 25.56
N ILE A 154 -6.86 -6.28 25.84
CA ILE A 154 -8.25 -6.30 25.39
C ILE A 154 -9.01 -5.08 25.91
N ASN A 155 -8.94 -4.81 27.22
CA ASN A 155 -9.63 -3.67 27.83
C ASN A 155 -9.13 -2.33 27.28
N LYS A 156 -7.81 -2.19 27.06
CA LYS A 156 -7.23 -1.00 26.45
C LYS A 156 -7.75 -0.80 25.02
N GLN A 157 -7.76 -1.86 24.20
CA GLN A 157 -8.27 -1.78 22.83
C GLN A 157 -9.78 -1.52 22.78
N ALA A 158 -10.57 -2.12 23.68
CA ALA A 158 -12.00 -1.85 23.78
C ALA A 158 -12.29 -0.35 24.03
N ARG A 159 -11.52 0.29 24.92
CA ARG A 159 -11.63 1.74 25.20
C ARG A 159 -11.22 2.57 23.98
N LEU A 160 -10.07 2.26 23.37
CA LEU A 160 -9.59 2.98 22.18
C LEU A 160 -10.56 2.84 21.01
N ALA A 161 -11.12 1.65 20.78
CA ALA A 161 -12.12 1.40 19.75
C ALA A 161 -13.41 2.18 20.00
N ALA A 162 -13.84 2.30 21.25
CA ALA A 162 -15.02 3.09 21.63
C ALA A 162 -14.82 4.58 21.35
N ASP A 163 -13.65 5.13 21.65
CA ASP A 163 -13.31 6.52 21.36
C ASP A 163 -13.10 6.76 19.86
N GLU A 164 -12.45 5.82 19.16
CA GLU A 164 -12.27 5.90 17.72
C GLU A 164 -13.61 5.85 16.98
N LYS A 165 -14.55 4.98 17.38
CA LYS A 165 -15.88 4.86 16.75
C LYS A 165 -16.60 6.21 16.67
N LYS A 166 -16.41 7.09 17.66
CA LYS A 166 -17.02 8.43 17.69
C LYS A 166 -16.51 9.32 16.56
N THR A 167 -15.23 9.22 16.21
CA THR A 167 -14.55 10.08 15.23
C THR A 167 -14.36 9.41 13.87
N LEU A 168 -14.58 8.10 13.76
CA LEU A 168 -14.35 7.33 12.55
C LEU A 168 -15.16 7.83 11.33
N PRO A 169 -16.48 8.14 11.45
CA PRO A 169 -17.23 8.68 10.31
C PRO A 169 -16.63 9.98 9.78
N GLU A 170 -16.23 10.90 10.67
CA GLU A 170 -15.60 12.16 10.29
C GLU A 170 -14.25 11.95 9.60
N LYS A 171 -13.42 11.01 10.08
CA LYS A 171 -12.16 10.65 9.44
C LYS A 171 -12.37 10.10 8.02
N ILE A 172 -13.38 9.23 7.84
CA ILE A 172 -13.71 8.67 6.53
C ILE A 172 -14.18 9.76 5.56
N GLU A 173 -15.09 10.63 6.00
CA GLU A 173 -15.58 11.73 5.16
C GLU A 173 -14.46 12.73 4.80
N ARG A 174 -13.57 13.03 5.75
CA ARG A 174 -12.38 13.85 5.48
C ARG A 174 -11.47 13.21 4.43
N ALA A 175 -11.22 11.91 4.51
CA ALA A 175 -10.40 11.20 3.54
C ALA A 175 -11.06 11.14 2.15
N LYS A 176 -12.38 10.98 2.06
CA LYS A 176 -13.14 11.08 0.79
C LYS A 176 -13.08 12.47 0.18
N SER A 177 -13.21 13.51 1.00
CA SER A 177 -13.05 14.90 0.56
C SER A 177 -11.64 15.13 -0.01
N GLN A 178 -10.60 14.66 0.70
CA GLN A 178 -9.21 14.71 0.22
C GLN A 178 -9.03 13.96 -1.10
N LEU A 179 -9.60 12.77 -1.24
CA LEU A 179 -9.58 12.01 -2.50
C LEU A 179 -10.17 12.82 -3.64
N THR A 180 -11.34 13.43 -3.43
CA THR A 180 -12.04 14.22 -4.44
C THR A 180 -11.22 15.45 -4.85
N THR A 181 -10.65 16.17 -3.88
CA THR A 181 -9.77 17.32 -4.14
C THR A 181 -8.49 16.92 -4.86
N ALA A 182 -7.82 15.84 -4.45
CA ALA A 182 -6.60 15.35 -5.07
C ALA A 182 -6.86 14.90 -6.51
N THR A 183 -7.90 14.10 -6.75
CA THR A 183 -8.31 13.65 -8.08
C THR A 183 -8.55 14.84 -9.00
N ARG A 184 -9.40 15.81 -8.58
CA ARG A 184 -9.70 16.99 -9.40
C ARG A 184 -8.46 17.85 -9.68
N SER A 185 -7.60 18.08 -8.67
CA SER A 185 -6.39 18.87 -8.84
C SER A 185 -5.40 18.21 -9.81
N HIS A 186 -5.25 16.89 -9.70
CA HIS A 186 -4.33 16.15 -10.55
C HIS A 186 -4.87 15.95 -11.96
N GLU A 187 -6.16 15.73 -12.15
CA GLU A 187 -6.79 15.68 -13.48
C GLU A 187 -6.50 16.97 -14.26
N GLN A 188 -6.64 18.13 -13.63
CA GLN A 188 -6.30 19.42 -14.26
C GLN A 188 -4.83 19.49 -14.68
N LYS A 189 -3.90 19.05 -13.82
CA LYS A 189 -2.45 19.03 -14.14
C LYS A 189 -2.11 18.04 -15.24
N VAL A 190 -2.71 16.85 -15.20
CA VAL A 190 -2.54 15.80 -16.20
C VAL A 190 -3.08 16.27 -17.54
N GLU A 191 -4.27 16.88 -17.58
CA GLU A 191 -4.86 17.39 -18.82
C GLU A 191 -4.07 18.58 -19.37
N ALA A 192 -3.60 19.50 -18.53
CA ALA A 192 -2.70 20.58 -18.95
C ALA A 192 -1.41 20.03 -19.57
N ALA A 193 -0.78 19.03 -18.94
CA ALA A 193 0.42 18.38 -19.45
C ALA A 193 0.15 17.59 -20.75
N ARG A 194 -1.03 16.96 -20.86
CA ARG A 194 -1.49 16.25 -22.06
C ARG A 194 -1.71 17.21 -23.22
N SER A 195 -2.40 18.33 -22.99
CA SER A 195 -2.62 19.38 -23.97
C SER A 195 -1.29 19.99 -24.44
N HIS A 196 -0.37 20.30 -23.51
CA HIS A 196 0.97 20.77 -23.88
C HIS A 196 1.73 19.75 -24.73
N PHE A 197 1.67 18.46 -24.39
CA PHE A 197 2.27 17.41 -25.21
C PHE A 197 1.64 17.31 -26.61
N ARG A 198 0.31 17.33 -26.72
CA ARG A 198 -0.42 17.33 -28.00
C ARG A 198 -0.03 18.50 -28.89
N GLY A 199 -0.02 19.73 -28.34
CA GLY A 199 0.41 20.91 -29.08
C GLY A 199 1.85 20.80 -29.60
N ARG A 200 2.77 20.19 -28.83
CA ARG A 200 4.14 19.90 -29.31
C ARG A 200 4.20 18.84 -30.40
N LEU A 201 3.30 17.85 -30.38
CA LEU A 201 3.22 16.84 -31.43
C LEU A 201 2.68 17.41 -32.74
N GLU A 202 1.73 18.36 -32.68
CA GLU A 202 1.11 18.95 -33.87
C GLU A 202 2.11 19.71 -34.75
N VAL A 203 3.11 20.35 -34.13
CA VAL A 203 4.20 21.06 -34.82
C VAL A 203 5.15 20.09 -35.55
N LEU A 204 5.17 18.80 -35.20
CA LEU A 204 6.05 17.83 -35.84
C LEU A 204 5.50 17.34 -37.18
N PRO A 205 6.36 17.20 -38.22
CA PRO A 205 6.00 16.52 -39.46
C PRO A 205 5.45 15.12 -39.21
N THR A 206 4.45 14.70 -39.98
CA THR A 206 3.74 13.42 -39.81
C THR A 206 4.69 12.21 -39.78
N GLU A 207 5.69 12.19 -40.66
CA GLU A 207 6.70 11.13 -40.71
C GLU A 207 7.56 11.07 -39.45
N THR A 208 7.95 12.23 -38.93
CA THR A 208 8.73 12.36 -37.70
C THR A 208 7.89 11.92 -36.50
N ARG A 209 6.61 12.31 -36.46
CA ARG A 209 5.65 11.87 -35.43
C ARG A 209 5.51 10.35 -35.44
N ALA A 210 5.29 9.75 -36.60
CA ALA A 210 5.18 8.30 -36.77
C ALA A 210 6.48 7.54 -36.46
N LYS A 211 7.66 8.15 -36.64
CA LYS A 211 8.96 7.54 -36.31
C LYS A 211 9.25 7.55 -34.81
N TYR A 212 8.89 8.63 -34.10
CA TYR A 212 9.29 8.82 -32.70
C TYR A 212 8.19 8.62 -31.65
N PHE A 213 6.92 8.69 -32.04
CA PHE A 213 5.76 8.69 -31.13
C PHE A 213 4.66 7.69 -31.53
N ARG A 214 5.01 6.67 -32.33
CA ARG A 214 4.08 5.69 -32.92
C ARG A 214 3.11 5.01 -31.93
N ASN A 215 3.45 4.95 -30.64
CA ASN A 215 2.67 4.24 -29.61
C ASN A 215 1.89 5.18 -28.66
N ASP A 216 1.80 6.49 -28.94
CA ASP A 216 1.17 7.46 -28.04
C ASP A 216 -0.25 7.88 -28.47
N HIS A 217 -0.92 7.08 -29.30
CA HIS A 217 -2.30 7.31 -29.76
C HIS A 217 -3.39 6.71 -28.85
N ALA A 218 -3.04 6.19 -27.68
CA ALA A 218 -3.98 5.72 -26.64
C ALA A 218 -4.15 6.81 -25.57
#